data_AF-A0AAP0RHH0-F1
#
_entry.id   AF-A0AAP0RHH0-F1
#
_cell.length_a   1.000
_cell.length_b   1.000
_cell.length_c   1.000
_cell.angle_alpha   90.00
_cell.angle_beta   90.00
_cell.angle_gamma   90.00
#
_symmetry.space_group_name_H-M   'P 1'
#
loop_
_entity.id
_entity.type
_entity.pdbx_description
1 polymer ?
#
loop_
_entity_poly.entity_id
_entity_poly.type
_entity_poly.pdbx_seq_one_letter_code
_entity_poly.pdbx_strand_id
1 'polypeptide(L)'
;MAATVSTQASLAVFRPCTSKSRFLTGSSGKLSRDFPVKAASYSSGSFKVEAKKGEWLPGLPSPNYLNGSLPGDNGFDPLGLAEDPENLRWYVQAELVNGRWAMLGVVGMLLPEVLTSIGIINVPKWYDAGKAEYFASSSTLFVIEFILFHYVEIRRWQDIKNPGCVNQDPIFKQYSLAPHECGYPGGIFNPLNFAPTLEAKEKELANGRLAMLAFLGFVVQHNVTGKGPFDNLLQHLSDPWHNTIVQTFSN
;
A
#
# COMPACT_ATOMS: atom_id res chain seq x y z
N MET A 1 22.51 -67.65 11.12
CA MET A 1 21.44 -66.63 11.12
C MET A 1 20.39 -67.12 10.13
N ALA A 2 19.31 -67.78 10.58
CA ALA A 2 18.04 -67.18 11.03
C ALA A 2 17.41 -66.30 9.93
N ALA A 3 16.15 -66.40 9.51
CA ALA A 3 15.04 -67.33 9.74
C ALA A 3 14.00 -67.11 8.60
N THR A 4 13.06 -68.04 8.50
CA THR A 4 11.91 -68.22 7.59
C THR A 4 10.94 -67.01 7.47
N VAL A 5 10.21 -66.88 6.35
CA VAL A 5 8.72 -66.85 6.22
C VAL A 5 8.24 -66.17 4.91
N SER A 6 7.27 -66.84 4.28
CA SER A 6 6.48 -66.52 3.07
C SER A 6 5.31 -65.56 3.35
N THR A 7 4.88 -64.77 2.34
CA THR A 7 3.43 -64.56 2.05
C THR A 7 3.14 -64.01 0.63
N GLN A 8 2.54 -64.90 -0.17
CA GLN A 8 1.40 -64.79 -1.10
C GLN A 8 1.24 -63.67 -2.15
N ALA A 9 1.07 -64.16 -3.39
CA ALA A 9 0.51 -63.52 -4.58
C ALA A 9 -1.03 -63.57 -4.62
N SER A 10 -1.64 -62.75 -5.49
CA SER A 10 -2.81 -63.17 -6.29
C SER A 10 -3.02 -62.24 -7.50
N LEU A 11 -2.86 -62.83 -8.69
CA LEU A 11 -3.30 -62.33 -10.00
C LEU A 11 -4.59 -63.09 -10.36
N ALA A 12 -5.63 -62.39 -10.85
CA ALA A 12 -6.78 -63.00 -11.55
C ALA A 12 -7.27 -61.99 -12.60
N VAL A 13 -6.99 -62.15 -13.89
CA VAL A 13 -7.58 -63.06 -14.90
C VAL A 13 -9.00 -62.64 -15.35
N PHE A 14 -9.11 -62.41 -16.66
CA PHE A 14 -10.26 -61.93 -17.42
C PHE A 14 -11.15 -63.07 -17.96
N ARG A 15 -12.44 -62.72 -18.24
CA ARG A 15 -13.46 -63.31 -19.18
C ARG A 15 -14.29 -64.54 -18.72
N PRO A 16 -15.43 -64.90 -19.37
CA PRO A 16 -16.41 -64.16 -20.22
C PRO A 16 -17.91 -64.40 -19.87
N CYS A 17 -18.81 -63.74 -20.61
CA CYS A 17 -20.29 -63.87 -20.63
C CYS A 17 -20.83 -65.29 -20.90
N THR A 18 -21.95 -65.66 -20.24
CA THR A 18 -23.08 -66.38 -20.85
C THR A 18 -24.39 -65.97 -20.14
N SER A 19 -25.44 -65.66 -20.91
CA SER A 19 -26.79 -65.36 -20.41
C SER A 19 -27.79 -66.33 -21.04
N LYS A 20 -28.64 -66.97 -20.22
CA LYS A 20 -29.70 -67.90 -20.63
C LYS A 20 -31.01 -67.15 -20.87
N SER A 21 -31.74 -67.54 -21.92
CA SER A 21 -33.05 -67.00 -22.30
C SER A 21 -34.22 -67.58 -21.51
N ARG A 22 -35.32 -66.83 -21.37
CA ARG A 22 -36.69 -67.36 -21.57
C ARG A 22 -37.72 -66.26 -21.88
N PHE A 23 -38.74 -66.65 -22.63
CA PHE A 23 -39.69 -65.85 -23.41
C PHE A 23 -41.04 -65.66 -22.67
N LEU A 24 -41.67 -64.48 -22.90
CA LEU A 24 -43.08 -64.03 -22.87
C LEU A 24 -44.13 -64.56 -21.86
N THR A 25 -44.80 -63.63 -21.16
CA THR A 25 -46.28 -63.41 -21.17
C THR A 25 -46.62 -62.07 -20.50
N GLY A 26 -47.62 -61.34 -21.02
CA GLY A 26 -47.95 -59.97 -20.64
C GLY A 26 -48.93 -59.80 -19.47
N SER A 27 -49.00 -58.56 -18.96
CA SER A 27 -50.22 -57.89 -18.47
C SER A 27 -49.87 -56.46 -18.04
N SER A 28 -50.81 -55.55 -18.29
CA SER A 28 -50.72 -54.10 -18.07
C SER A 28 -50.52 -53.74 -16.59
N GLY A 29 -49.55 -52.88 -16.30
CA GLY A 29 -49.33 -52.34 -14.96
C GLY A 29 -48.42 -51.11 -14.98
N LYS A 30 -48.97 -49.97 -14.57
CA LYS A 30 -48.32 -48.64 -14.49
C LYS A 30 -46.94 -48.72 -13.80
N LEU A 31 -45.90 -48.20 -14.45
CA LEU A 31 -44.57 -48.02 -13.86
C LEU A 31 -44.08 -46.59 -14.13
N SER A 32 -43.91 -45.85 -13.04
CA SER A 32 -43.31 -44.52 -12.98
C SER A 32 -41.91 -44.52 -13.60
N ARG A 33 -41.64 -43.60 -14.53
CA ARG A 33 -40.30 -43.38 -15.11
C ARG A 33 -39.51 -42.46 -14.19
N ASP A 34 -38.64 -43.03 -13.36
CA ASP A 34 -37.53 -42.30 -12.77
C ASP A 34 -36.39 -42.23 -13.79
N PHE A 35 -36.08 -41.01 -14.25
CA PHE A 35 -34.92 -40.74 -15.11
C PHE A 35 -33.68 -40.52 -14.23
N PRO A 36 -32.60 -41.30 -14.38
CA PRO A 36 -31.34 -40.99 -13.70
C PRO A 36 -30.65 -39.82 -14.42
N VAL A 37 -30.80 -38.59 -13.89
CA VAL A 37 -29.98 -37.45 -14.30
C VAL A 37 -28.59 -37.63 -13.68
N LYS A 38 -27.65 -38.10 -14.49
CA LYS A 38 -26.24 -38.14 -14.12
C LYS A 38 -25.69 -36.71 -14.25
N ALA A 39 -25.62 -35.98 -13.14
CA ALA A 39 -25.05 -34.64 -13.10
C ALA A 39 -23.55 -34.73 -13.42
N ALA A 40 -23.16 -34.29 -14.62
CA ALA A 40 -21.76 -34.09 -14.96
C ALA A 40 -21.25 -32.87 -14.17
N SER A 41 -20.29 -33.08 -13.28
CA SER A 41 -19.60 -31.97 -12.62
C SER A 41 -18.72 -31.27 -13.65
N TYR A 42 -19.18 -30.15 -14.18
CA TYR A 42 -18.30 -29.22 -14.85
C TYR A 42 -17.46 -28.55 -13.77
N SER A 43 -16.14 -28.79 -13.77
CA SER A 43 -15.23 -27.95 -13.01
C SER A 43 -15.28 -26.56 -13.64
N SER A 44 -16.01 -25.63 -13.03
CA SER A 44 -15.86 -24.22 -13.35
C SER A 44 -14.48 -23.80 -12.88
N GLY A 45 -13.51 -23.87 -13.79
CA GLY A 45 -12.26 -23.14 -13.61
C GLY A 45 -12.63 -21.67 -13.45
N SER A 46 -12.55 -21.17 -12.22
CA SER A 46 -12.69 -19.74 -11.94
C SER A 46 -11.48 -19.05 -12.55
N PHE A 47 -11.59 -18.65 -13.81
CA PHE A 47 -10.64 -17.74 -14.42
C PHE A 47 -10.87 -16.38 -13.78
N LYS A 48 -10.15 -16.10 -12.69
CA LYS A 48 -10.06 -14.76 -12.14
C LYS A 48 -9.30 -13.92 -13.15
N VAL A 49 -10.04 -13.16 -13.96
CA VAL A 49 -9.48 -12.01 -14.66
C VAL A 49 -9.18 -10.98 -13.60
N GLU A 50 -7.98 -11.03 -13.04
CA GLU A 50 -7.45 -9.90 -12.28
C GLU A 50 -7.24 -8.77 -13.29
N ALA A 51 -7.96 -7.67 -13.12
CA ALA A 51 -7.75 -6.48 -13.92
C ALA A 51 -6.26 -6.15 -13.82
N LYS A 52 -5.59 -6.00 -14.97
CA LYS A 52 -4.16 -5.69 -15.03
C LYS A 52 -3.94 -4.45 -14.17
N LYS A 53 -3.29 -4.62 -13.02
CA LYS A 53 -2.94 -3.52 -12.13
C LYS A 53 -2.11 -2.52 -12.94
N GLY A 54 -2.26 -1.23 -12.65
CA GLY A 54 -1.73 -0.16 -13.50
C GLY A 54 -0.26 -0.38 -13.85
N GLU A 55 0.11 -0.26 -15.12
CA GLU A 55 1.51 -0.32 -15.53
C GLU A 55 2.08 1.09 -15.56
N TRP A 56 3.19 1.34 -14.88
CA TRP A 56 3.86 2.64 -14.94
C TRP A 56 4.36 2.96 -16.36
N LEU A 57 4.83 1.95 -17.09
CA LEU A 57 5.24 2.02 -18.50
C LEU A 57 4.43 0.98 -19.31
N PRO A 58 3.47 1.42 -20.13
CA PRO A 58 2.65 0.49 -20.91
C PRO A 58 3.51 -0.41 -21.81
N GLY A 59 3.37 -1.73 -21.66
CA GLY A 59 4.09 -2.72 -22.45
C GLY A 59 5.38 -3.27 -21.83
N LEU A 60 5.82 -2.76 -20.68
CA LEU A 60 6.89 -3.38 -19.89
C LEU A 60 6.27 -4.40 -18.91
N PRO A 61 6.77 -5.65 -18.83
CA PRO A 61 6.31 -6.58 -17.82
C PRO A 61 6.71 -6.10 -16.42
N SER A 62 5.77 -6.20 -15.47
CA SER A 62 6.06 -5.96 -14.05
C SER A 62 7.12 -6.95 -13.53
N PRO A 63 8.04 -6.54 -12.64
CA PRO A 63 8.93 -7.46 -11.95
C PRO A 63 8.16 -8.55 -11.17
N ASN A 64 8.69 -9.77 -11.13
CA ASN A 64 7.99 -10.94 -10.55
C ASN A 64 7.67 -10.81 -9.05
N TYR A 65 8.43 -10.03 -8.31
CA TYR A 65 8.23 -9.77 -6.87
C TYR A 65 7.13 -8.73 -6.60
N LEU A 66 6.70 -7.97 -7.62
CA LEU A 66 5.57 -7.04 -7.57
C LEU A 66 4.32 -7.74 -8.11
N ASN A 67 3.62 -8.41 -7.20
CA ASN A 67 2.48 -9.28 -7.49
C ASN A 67 1.11 -8.57 -7.44
N GLY A 68 1.07 -7.25 -7.27
CA GLY A 68 -0.16 -6.48 -7.15
C GLY A 68 -0.85 -6.56 -5.79
N SER A 69 -0.29 -7.28 -4.81
CA SER A 69 -0.90 -7.39 -3.46
C SER A 69 -0.73 -6.12 -2.63
N LEU A 70 0.35 -5.37 -2.86
CA LEU A 70 0.64 -4.13 -2.13
C LEU A 70 -0.21 -2.97 -2.68
N PRO A 71 -0.78 -2.11 -1.82
CA PRO A 71 -1.49 -0.92 -2.29
C PRO A 71 -0.54 -0.03 -3.09
N GLY A 72 -1.00 0.53 -4.22
CA GLY A 72 -0.22 1.43 -5.04
C GLY A 72 0.89 0.76 -5.87
N ASP A 73 0.86 -0.56 -6.00
CA ASP A 73 1.75 -1.30 -6.90
C ASP A 73 1.39 -1.02 -8.37
N ASN A 74 2.33 -0.41 -9.10
CA ASN A 74 2.22 -0.17 -10.53
C ASN A 74 3.38 -0.82 -11.33
N GLY A 75 4.09 -1.79 -10.73
CA GLY A 75 5.26 -2.44 -11.34
C GLY A 75 6.49 -1.54 -11.51
N PHE A 76 6.58 -0.44 -10.75
CA PHE A 76 7.68 0.54 -10.84
C PHE A 76 8.83 0.15 -9.91
N ASP A 77 9.81 -0.58 -10.44
CA ASP A 77 11.13 -0.76 -9.83
C ASP A 77 12.19 -1.05 -10.89
N PRO A 78 12.58 -0.05 -11.72
CA PRO A 78 13.54 -0.26 -12.80
C PRO A 78 14.97 -0.53 -12.31
N LEU A 79 15.27 -0.24 -11.04
CA LEU A 79 16.60 -0.40 -10.45
C LEU A 79 16.73 -1.66 -9.59
N GLY A 80 15.66 -2.44 -9.41
CA GLY A 80 15.68 -3.67 -8.63
C GLY A 80 15.94 -3.45 -7.14
N LEU A 81 15.55 -2.29 -6.59
CA LEU A 81 15.82 -1.97 -5.19
C LEU A 81 15.05 -2.90 -4.24
N ALA A 82 13.85 -3.32 -4.64
CA ALA A 82 12.93 -4.10 -3.82
C ALA A 82 12.89 -5.59 -4.19
N GLU A 83 13.96 -6.12 -4.81
CA GLU A 83 14.05 -7.55 -5.18
C GLU A 83 13.98 -8.48 -3.96
N ASP A 84 14.64 -8.10 -2.86
CA ASP A 84 14.57 -8.82 -1.59
C ASP A 84 13.29 -8.45 -0.82
N PRO A 85 12.45 -9.43 -0.39
CA PRO A 85 11.25 -9.16 0.41
C PRO A 85 11.51 -8.38 1.70
N GLU A 86 12.68 -8.47 2.32
CA GLU A 86 13.00 -7.65 3.50
C GLU A 86 13.15 -6.17 3.14
N ASN A 87 13.84 -5.88 2.04
CA ASN A 87 14.00 -4.53 1.52
C ASN A 87 12.65 -3.96 1.08
N LEU A 88 11.83 -4.76 0.40
CA LEU A 88 10.47 -4.36 0.00
C LEU A 88 9.64 -3.94 1.22
N ARG A 89 9.67 -4.73 2.31
CA ARG A 89 8.94 -4.42 3.54
C ARG A 89 9.45 -3.12 4.19
N TRP A 90 10.75 -2.89 4.16
CA TRP A 90 11.35 -1.66 4.67
C TRP A 90 10.95 -0.44 3.82
N TYR A 91 11.03 -0.55 2.49
CA TYR A 91 10.69 0.54 1.57
C TYR A 91 9.21 0.89 1.58
N VAL A 92 8.30 -0.07 1.79
CA VAL A 92 6.88 0.23 2.01
C VAL A 92 6.69 1.14 3.23
N GLN A 93 7.36 0.84 4.35
CA GLN A 93 7.26 1.67 5.55
C GLN A 93 7.96 3.02 5.39
N ALA A 94 9.08 3.06 4.67
CA ALA A 94 9.78 4.29 4.34
C ALA A 94 8.93 5.20 3.44
N GLU A 95 8.28 4.65 2.41
CA GLU A 95 7.39 5.38 1.52
C GLU A 95 6.20 5.97 2.27
N LEU A 96 5.55 5.20 3.15
CA LEU A 96 4.43 5.67 3.95
C LEU A 96 4.81 6.87 4.81
N VAL A 97 5.94 6.80 5.53
CA VAL A 97 6.32 7.88 6.46
C VAL A 97 6.86 9.10 5.72
N ASN A 98 7.68 8.92 4.68
CA ASN A 98 8.12 10.06 3.85
C ASN A 98 6.93 10.74 3.16
N GLY A 99 5.97 9.98 2.64
CA GLY A 99 4.75 10.51 2.04
C GLY A 99 3.90 11.29 3.05
N ARG A 100 3.70 10.77 4.27
CA ARG A 100 2.95 11.45 5.33
C ARG A 100 3.60 12.76 5.75
N TRP A 101 4.92 12.77 5.96
CA TRP A 101 5.67 13.99 6.26
C TRP A 101 5.62 15.00 5.13
N ALA A 102 5.76 14.54 3.88
CA ALA A 102 5.67 15.40 2.72
C ALA A 102 4.28 16.02 2.58
N MET A 103 3.20 15.28 2.83
CA MET A 103 1.84 15.84 2.83
C MET A 103 1.68 16.96 3.85
N LEU A 104 2.13 16.75 5.09
CA LEU A 104 2.08 17.78 6.14
C LEU A 104 2.96 18.98 5.79
N GLY A 105 4.17 18.74 5.27
CA GLY A 105 5.12 19.78 4.88
C GLY A 105 4.58 20.64 3.73
N VAL A 106 4.11 20.03 2.64
CA VAL A 106 3.56 20.76 1.48
C VAL A 106 2.36 21.60 1.87
N VAL A 107 1.44 21.06 2.68
CA VAL A 107 0.29 21.82 3.19
C VAL A 107 0.77 22.98 4.08
N GLY A 108 1.72 22.73 4.98
CA GLY A 108 2.29 23.76 5.86
C GLY A 108 3.10 24.84 5.13
N MET A 109 3.65 24.55 3.96
CA MET A 109 4.38 25.52 3.14
C MET A 109 3.43 26.35 2.27
N LEU A 110 2.48 25.69 1.60
CA LEU A 110 1.63 26.31 0.59
C LEU A 110 0.43 27.04 1.21
N LEU A 111 -0.26 26.44 2.18
CA LEU A 111 -1.51 26.99 2.70
C LEU A 111 -1.30 28.34 3.43
N PRO A 112 -0.31 28.51 4.32
CA PRO A 112 -0.07 29.81 4.95
C PRO A 112 0.33 30.89 3.96
N GLU A 113 1.04 30.52 2.89
CA GLU A 113 1.41 31.44 1.83
C GLU A 113 0.18 31.94 1.06
N VAL A 114 -0.71 31.02 0.67
CA VAL A 114 -1.98 31.38 -0.01
C VAL A 114 -2.84 32.26 0.87
N LEU A 115 -3.02 31.92 2.14
CA LEU A 115 -3.83 32.71 3.08
C LEU A 115 -3.23 34.09 3.36
N THR A 116 -1.90 34.20 3.35
CA THR A 116 -1.19 35.49 3.49
C THR A 116 -1.34 36.34 2.24
N SER A 117 -1.24 35.75 1.04
CA SER A 117 -1.46 36.48 -0.21
C SER A 117 -2.91 36.95 -0.41
N ILE A 118 -3.89 36.24 0.18
CA ILE A 118 -5.31 36.68 0.21
C ILE A 118 -5.55 37.75 1.30
N GLY A 119 -4.63 37.91 2.26
CA GLY A 119 -4.71 38.91 3.33
C GLY A 119 -5.55 38.50 4.55
N ILE A 120 -5.82 37.21 4.73
CA ILE A 120 -6.58 36.70 5.88
C ILE A 120 -5.70 36.64 7.13
N ILE A 121 -4.44 36.24 6.95
CA ILE A 121 -3.43 36.11 8.01
C ILE A 121 -2.13 36.77 7.56
N ASN A 122 -1.24 37.10 8.50
CA ASN A 122 0.10 37.60 8.19
C ASN A 122 1.13 36.65 8.81
N VAL A 123 1.54 35.65 8.03
CA VAL A 123 2.50 34.62 8.44
C VAL A 123 3.75 34.74 7.56
N PRO A 124 4.97 34.64 8.13
CA PRO A 124 6.19 34.61 7.33
C PRO A 124 6.18 33.44 6.34
N LYS A 125 6.89 33.60 5.23
CA LYS A 125 7.09 32.51 4.27
C LYS A 125 7.78 31.33 4.97
N TRP A 126 7.53 30.11 4.50
CA TRP A 126 8.01 28.89 5.15
C TRP A 126 9.52 28.85 5.38
N TYR A 127 10.32 29.43 4.47
CA TYR A 127 11.78 29.50 4.58
C TYR A 127 12.28 30.58 5.55
N ASP A 128 11.46 31.59 5.84
CA ASP A 128 11.77 32.65 6.81
C ASP A 128 11.17 32.39 8.19
N ALA A 129 10.26 31.42 8.31
CA ALA A 129 9.64 31.05 9.59
C ALA A 129 10.68 30.74 10.68
N GLY A 130 11.79 30.08 10.34
CA GLY A 130 12.86 29.76 11.29
C GLY A 130 13.61 30.98 11.87
N LYS A 131 13.50 32.16 11.25
CA LYS A 131 14.12 33.40 11.72
C LYS A 131 13.19 34.22 12.62
N ALA A 132 11.92 33.86 12.70
CA ALA A 132 10.96 34.56 13.53
C ALA A 132 11.29 34.38 15.02
N GLU A 133 10.94 35.36 15.84
CA GLU A 133 11.05 35.25 17.28
C GLU A 133 9.89 34.43 17.84
N TYR A 134 10.23 33.36 18.54
CA TYR A 134 9.29 32.49 19.23
C TYR A 134 9.45 32.63 20.75
N PHE A 135 8.54 32.01 21.50
CA PHE A 135 8.54 32.05 22.96
C PHE A 135 9.77 31.40 23.63
N ALA A 136 10.52 30.58 22.88
CA ALA A 136 11.71 29.88 23.35
C ALA A 136 12.80 29.93 22.28
N SER A 137 14.05 29.68 22.68
CA SER A 137 15.16 29.58 21.73
C SER A 137 14.97 28.39 20.78
N SER A 138 15.39 28.52 19.53
CA SER A 138 15.29 27.46 18.53
C SER A 138 16.01 26.18 18.96
N SER A 139 17.11 26.30 19.73
CA SER A 139 17.80 25.16 20.33
C SER A 139 16.95 24.40 21.34
N THR A 140 16.17 25.11 22.17
CA THR A 140 15.27 24.48 23.14
C THR A 140 14.14 23.74 22.45
N LEU A 141 13.54 24.36 21.42
CA LEU A 141 12.50 23.73 20.61
C LEU A 141 13.03 22.46 19.92
N PHE A 142 14.23 22.53 19.34
CA PHE A 142 14.88 21.37 18.71
C PHE A 142 15.15 20.23 19.70
N VAL A 143 15.59 20.52 20.92
CA VAL A 143 15.83 19.47 21.94
C VAL A 143 14.53 18.79 22.35
N ILE A 144 13.46 19.55 22.55
CA ILE A 144 12.14 19.00 22.87
C ILE A 144 11.65 18.11 21.72
N GLU A 145 11.74 18.61 20.49
CA GLU A 145 11.41 17.87 19.27
C GLU A 145 12.19 16.56 19.19
N PHE A 146 13.52 16.61 19.35
CA PHE A 146 14.38 15.44 19.32
C PHE A 146 13.99 14.40 20.37
N ILE A 147 13.73 14.80 21.62
CA ILE A 147 13.35 13.87 22.70
C ILE A 147 12.01 13.18 22.38
N LEU A 148 11.02 13.94 21.92
CA LEU A 148 9.69 13.41 21.61
C LEU A 148 9.74 12.47 20.39
N PHE A 149 10.38 12.88 19.30
CA PHE A 149 10.53 12.02 18.13
C PHE A 149 11.38 10.79 18.42
N HIS A 150 12.44 10.91 19.21
CA HIS A 150 13.28 9.78 19.60
C HIS A 150 12.43 8.68 20.27
N TYR A 151 11.55 9.04 21.19
CA TYR A 151 10.66 8.09 21.84
C TYR A 151 9.67 7.45 20.85
N VAL A 152 8.96 8.27 20.06
CA VAL A 152 7.92 7.79 19.13
C VAL A 152 8.52 6.92 18.02
N GLU A 153 9.64 7.33 17.45
CA GLU A 153 10.32 6.64 16.35
C GLU A 153 10.95 5.32 16.80
N ILE A 154 11.50 5.24 18.01
CA ILE A 154 11.99 3.97 18.56
C ILE A 154 10.84 2.97 18.72
N ARG A 155 9.68 3.41 19.23
CA ARG A 155 8.50 2.54 19.35
C ARG A 155 8.02 2.06 18.00
N ARG A 156 7.94 2.95 17.00
CA ARG A 156 7.61 2.58 15.62
C ARG A 156 8.62 1.60 15.03
N TRP A 157 9.91 1.83 15.24
CA TRP A 157 10.97 0.94 14.77
C TRP A 157 10.90 -0.45 15.41
N GLN A 158 10.56 -0.53 16.70
CA GLN A 158 10.30 -1.80 17.39
C GLN A 158 9.12 -2.55 16.76
N ASP A 159 8.03 -1.87 16.39
CA ASP A 159 6.91 -2.48 15.65
C ASP A 159 7.34 -3.00 14.27
N ILE A 160 8.15 -2.23 13.54
CA ILE A 160 8.67 -2.66 12.23
C ILE A 160 9.55 -3.90 12.38
N LYS A 161 10.36 -4.01 13.43
CA LYS A 161 11.18 -5.21 13.65
C LYS A 161 10.34 -6.40 14.07
N ASN A 162 9.50 -6.23 15.08
CA ASN A 162 8.68 -7.27 15.67
C ASN A 162 7.22 -6.76 15.78
N PRO A 163 6.38 -7.01 14.77
CA PRO A 163 5.02 -6.49 14.74
C PRO A 163 4.22 -6.89 15.99
N GLY A 164 3.58 -5.90 16.62
CA GLY A 164 2.73 -6.11 17.80
C GLY A 164 3.44 -6.07 19.15
N CYS A 165 4.78 -5.94 19.20
CA CYS A 165 5.52 -5.88 20.46
C CYS A 165 5.31 -4.59 21.27
N VAL A 166 4.80 -3.53 20.63
CA VAL A 166 4.63 -2.18 21.22
C VAL A 166 3.17 -1.73 21.31
N ASN A 167 2.22 -2.65 21.13
CA ASN A 167 0.79 -2.32 21.10
C ASN A 167 0.23 -1.88 22.45
N GLN A 168 0.89 -2.26 23.55
CA GLN A 168 0.48 -1.90 24.90
C GLN A 168 1.15 -0.59 25.34
N ASP A 169 0.36 0.31 25.94
CA ASP A 169 0.87 1.51 26.60
C ASP A 169 1.76 1.12 27.80
N PRO A 170 2.98 1.65 27.91
CA PRO A 170 3.91 1.29 28.99
C PRO A 170 3.44 1.73 30.38
N ILE A 171 2.61 2.76 30.48
CA ILE A 171 2.08 3.31 31.73
C ILE A 171 0.71 2.69 32.02
N PHE A 172 -0.18 2.71 31.03
CA PHE A 172 -1.56 2.27 31.18
C PHE A 172 -1.81 0.93 30.49
N LYS A 173 -1.46 -0.17 31.16
CA LYS A 173 -1.60 -1.55 30.63
C LYS A 173 -3.02 -1.93 30.17
N GLN A 174 -4.04 -1.21 30.63
CA GLN A 174 -5.44 -1.35 30.23
C GLN A 174 -5.74 -0.87 28.80
N TYR A 175 -4.91 0.03 28.26
CA TYR A 175 -5.04 0.52 26.90
C TYR A 175 -4.02 -0.21 26.01
N SER A 176 -4.56 -0.99 25.07
CA SER A 176 -3.77 -1.69 24.06
C SER A 176 -4.38 -1.44 22.69
N LEU A 177 -3.51 -1.26 21.70
CA LEU A 177 -3.89 -1.28 20.30
C LEU A 177 -4.31 -2.70 19.91
N ALA A 178 -5.36 -2.80 19.10
CA ALA A 178 -5.76 -4.06 18.49
C ALA A 178 -4.67 -4.54 17.51
N PRO A 179 -4.55 -5.85 17.25
CA PRO A 179 -3.65 -6.36 16.22
C PRO A 179 -3.93 -5.67 14.88
N HIS A 180 -2.89 -5.10 14.29
CA HIS A 180 -2.99 -4.29 13.09
C HIS A 180 -1.87 -4.65 12.09
N GLU A 181 -2.02 -4.18 10.86
CA GLU A 181 -0.96 -4.28 9.87
C GLU A 181 0.16 -3.28 10.17
N CYS A 182 1.40 -3.63 9.85
CA CYS A 182 2.55 -2.75 10.05
C CYS A 182 2.39 -1.46 9.23
N GLY A 183 2.52 -0.30 9.89
CA GLY A 183 2.32 1.03 9.28
C GLY A 183 0.90 1.60 9.37
N TYR A 184 -0.07 0.79 9.84
CA TYR A 184 -1.48 1.16 10.01
C TYR A 184 -1.98 0.86 11.44
N PRO A 185 -1.55 1.63 12.45
CA PRO A 185 -1.72 1.26 13.86
C PRO A 185 -3.17 1.25 14.38
N GLY A 186 -4.10 1.96 13.73
CA GLY A 186 -5.51 2.00 14.14
C GLY A 186 -5.72 2.50 15.58
N GLY A 187 -6.81 2.07 16.22
CA GLY A 187 -7.15 2.43 17.61
C GLY A 187 -7.20 3.95 17.81
N ILE A 188 -6.37 4.48 18.73
CA ILE A 188 -6.31 5.91 19.02
C ILE A 188 -5.87 6.76 17.81
N PHE A 189 -5.13 6.18 16.86
CA PHE A 189 -4.70 6.86 15.64
C PHE A 189 -5.80 6.92 14.57
N ASN A 190 -6.94 6.24 14.79
CA ASN A 190 -8.13 6.33 13.95
C ASN A 190 -9.37 6.59 14.82
N PRO A 191 -9.50 7.80 15.42
CA PRO A 191 -10.59 8.10 16.35
C PRO A 191 -11.97 8.07 15.68
N LEU A 192 -12.03 8.30 14.36
CA LEU A 192 -13.27 8.26 13.58
C LEU A 192 -13.63 6.85 13.08
N ASN A 193 -12.80 5.86 13.39
CA ASN A 193 -12.99 4.45 13.03
C ASN A 193 -13.32 4.23 11.54
N PHE A 194 -12.64 4.96 10.65
CA PHE A 194 -12.79 4.73 9.21
C PHE A 194 -12.21 3.37 8.82
N ALA A 195 -12.87 2.69 7.88
CA ALA A 195 -12.40 1.39 7.40
C ALA A 195 -11.10 1.55 6.59
N PRO A 196 -10.01 0.85 6.94
CA PRO A 196 -8.75 0.89 6.19
C PRO A 196 -8.83 0.00 4.94
N THR A 197 -9.68 0.37 3.99
CA THR A 197 -9.83 -0.33 2.71
C THR A 197 -8.58 -0.19 1.85
N LEU A 198 -8.34 -1.13 0.94
CA LEU A 198 -7.21 -1.07 0.01
C LEU A 198 -7.22 0.22 -0.83
N GLU A 199 -8.39 0.64 -1.30
CA GLU A 199 -8.56 1.89 -2.05
C GLU A 199 -8.15 3.13 -1.23
N ALA A 200 -8.44 3.16 0.07
CA ALA A 200 -8.04 4.28 0.93
C ALA A 200 -6.51 4.35 1.10
N LYS A 201 -5.85 3.20 1.23
CA LYS A 201 -4.39 3.10 1.28
C LYS A 201 -3.75 3.53 -0.04
N GLU A 202 -4.37 3.17 -1.18
CA GLU A 202 -3.93 3.63 -2.50
C GLU A 202 -4.03 5.15 -2.66
N LYS A 203 -5.12 5.76 -2.18
CA LYS A 203 -5.27 7.22 -2.17
C LYS A 203 -4.25 7.91 -1.28
N GLU A 204 -3.97 7.34 -0.10
CA GLU A 204 -2.91 7.84 0.78
C GLU A 204 -1.55 7.83 0.08
N LEU A 205 -1.17 6.71 -0.54
CA LEU A 205 0.10 6.58 -1.25
C LEU A 205 0.18 7.52 -2.47
N ALA A 206 -0.90 7.65 -3.24
CA ALA A 206 -0.94 8.56 -4.39
C ALA A 206 -0.73 10.02 -3.96
N ASN A 207 -1.41 10.48 -2.91
CA ASN A 207 -1.23 11.82 -2.36
C ASN A 207 0.15 11.99 -1.72
N GLY A 208 0.68 10.98 -1.04
CA GLY A 208 2.02 10.97 -0.48
C GLY A 208 3.12 11.11 -1.54
N ARG A 209 3.04 10.34 -2.63
CA ARG A 209 3.96 10.42 -3.78
C ARG A 209 3.89 11.79 -4.44
N LEU A 210 2.68 12.31 -4.68
CA LEU A 210 2.49 13.65 -5.23
C LEU A 210 3.11 14.73 -4.31
N ALA A 211 2.91 14.61 -3.00
CA ALA A 211 3.46 15.55 -2.03
C ALA A 211 4.99 15.50 -1.95
N MET A 212 5.60 14.31 -2.04
CA MET A 212 7.07 14.20 -2.10
C MET A 212 7.66 14.93 -3.31
N LEU A 213 7.01 14.79 -4.48
CA LEU A 213 7.40 15.53 -5.69
C LEU A 213 7.17 17.03 -5.54
N ALA A 214 6.05 17.45 -4.95
CA ALA A 214 5.74 18.85 -4.70
C ALA A 214 6.74 19.50 -3.72
N PHE A 215 7.11 18.80 -2.64
CA PHE A 215 8.12 19.27 -1.70
C PHE A 215 9.48 19.47 -2.35
N LEU A 216 9.94 18.48 -3.14
CA LEU A 216 11.17 18.61 -3.92
C LEU A 216 11.09 19.81 -4.88
N GLY A 217 9.95 19.96 -5.57
CA GLY A 217 9.65 21.10 -6.41
C GLY A 217 9.79 22.43 -5.67
N PHE A 218 9.20 22.57 -4.48
CA PHE A 218 9.25 23.79 -3.69
C PHE A 218 10.67 24.15 -3.25
N VAL A 219 11.46 23.17 -2.81
CA VAL A 219 12.86 23.39 -2.41
C VAL A 219 13.71 23.83 -3.60
N VAL A 220 13.62 23.12 -4.73
CA VAL A 220 14.38 23.46 -5.94
C VAL A 220 13.94 24.81 -6.50
N GLN A 221 12.64 25.07 -6.58
CA GLN A 221 12.10 26.35 -7.04
C GLN A 221 12.57 27.50 -6.17
N HIS A 222 12.50 27.37 -4.84
CA HIS A 222 12.98 28.42 -3.94
C HIS A 222 14.48 28.69 -4.11
N ASN A 223 15.29 27.65 -4.30
CA ASN A 223 16.72 27.80 -4.50
C ASN A 223 17.07 28.56 -5.80
N VAL A 224 16.26 28.39 -6.86
CA VAL A 224 16.51 29.04 -8.16
C VAL A 224 15.83 30.41 -8.24
N THR A 225 14.58 30.54 -7.80
CA THR A 225 13.80 31.80 -7.95
C THR A 225 13.93 32.74 -6.76
N GLY A 226 14.31 32.24 -5.59
CA GLY A 226 14.34 32.99 -4.33
C GLY A 226 12.96 33.36 -3.78
N LYS A 227 11.87 32.91 -4.41
CA LYS A 227 10.48 33.24 -4.04
C LYS A 227 9.75 32.03 -3.46
N GLY A 228 8.56 32.26 -2.90
CA GLY A 228 7.69 31.19 -2.44
C GLY A 228 6.99 30.45 -3.58
N PRO A 229 6.55 29.21 -3.36
CA PRO A 229 5.90 28.40 -4.39
C PRO A 229 4.62 29.02 -4.94
N PHE A 230 3.81 29.71 -4.12
CA PHE A 230 2.61 30.38 -4.62
C PHE A 230 2.96 31.59 -5.50
N ASP A 231 3.97 32.36 -5.13
CA ASP A 231 4.44 33.49 -5.95
C ASP A 231 4.98 33.00 -7.30
N ASN A 232 5.69 31.87 -7.33
CA ASN A 232 6.15 31.22 -8.56
C ASN A 232 4.98 30.78 -9.44
N LEU A 233 3.90 30.26 -8.84
CA LEU A 233 2.68 29.91 -9.56
C LEU A 233 2.03 31.14 -10.17
N LEU A 234 1.90 32.24 -9.43
CA LEU A 234 1.33 33.49 -9.95
C LEU A 234 2.17 34.07 -11.09
N GLN A 235 3.50 34.01 -10.98
CA GLN A 235 4.39 34.44 -12.06
C GLN A 235 4.24 33.56 -13.31
N HIS A 236 4.09 32.25 -13.14
CA HIS A 236 3.84 31.36 -14.28
C HIS A 236 2.47 31.62 -14.92
N LEU A 237 1.42 31.85 -14.11
CA LEU A 237 0.07 32.12 -14.62
C LEU A 237 -0.06 33.47 -15.32
N SER A 238 0.78 34.46 -14.99
CA SER A 238 0.74 35.77 -15.66
C SER A 238 1.26 35.72 -17.09
N ASP A 239 2.29 34.91 -17.35
CA ASP A 239 2.77 34.63 -18.70
C ASP A 239 3.42 33.24 -18.78
N PRO A 240 2.64 32.19 -19.10
CA PRO A 240 3.13 30.82 -19.08
C PRO A 240 4.25 30.52 -20.07
N TRP A 241 4.36 31.30 -21.15
CA TRP A 241 5.33 31.07 -22.22
C TRP A 241 6.67 31.75 -21.94
N HIS A 242 6.65 32.88 -21.23
CA HIS A 242 7.84 33.66 -20.93
C HIS A 242 8.34 33.48 -19.49
N ASN A 243 7.52 32.97 -18.57
CA ASN A 243 7.91 32.64 -17.20
C ASN A 243 8.01 31.12 -17.00
N THR A 244 9.07 30.51 -17.54
CA THR A 244 9.37 29.09 -17.33
C THR A 244 10.75 28.89 -16.70
N ILE A 245 11.09 27.63 -16.45
CA ILE A 245 12.41 27.21 -15.97
C ILE A 245 13.54 27.75 -16.86
N VAL A 246 13.33 27.84 -18.18
CA VAL A 246 14.36 28.28 -19.14
C VAL A 246 14.76 29.73 -18.88
N GLN A 247 13.77 30.62 -18.73
CA GLN A 247 14.03 32.04 -18.49
C GLN A 247 14.56 32.31 -17.08
N THR A 248 14.28 31.41 -16.13
CA THR A 248 14.79 31.54 -14.75
C THR A 248 16.30 31.24 -14.68
N PHE A 249 16.80 30.32 -15.49
CA PHE A 249 18.24 30.00 -15.55
C PHE A 249 19.05 30.91 -16.48
N SER A 250 18.40 31.62 -17.41
CA SER A 250 19.08 32.52 -18.35
C SER A 250 19.34 33.93 -17.79
N ASN A 251 18.75 34.26 -16.64
CA ASN A 251 18.97 35.51 -15.91
C ASN A 251 19.97 35.29 -14.77
#